data_AF-A0A2E8E081-F1
#
_entry.id   AF-A0A2E8E081-F1
#
_cell.length_a   1.000
_cell.length_b   1.000
_cell.length_c   1.000
_cell.angle_alpha   90.00
_cell.angle_beta   90.00
_cell.angle_gamma   90.00
#
_symmetry.space_group_name_H-M   'P 1'
#
loop_
_entity.id
_entity.type
_entity.pdbx_description
1 polymer ?
#
loop_
_entity_poly.entity_id
_entity_poly.type
_entity_poly.pdbx_seq_one_letter_code
_entity_poly.pdbx_strand_id
1 'polypeptide(L)'
;MAFEDNKNTDDETQALDPFTVALDTLRQGKYRESLGGVNPTGASAMMINERGEKVLVGKCLRQVWYSKKRVPRTNPAGDNSQFIFMMGNMAEEGLQDAWRKAGVLLEENAKIRKNIAKNPETDDEIMLSGEVDAIVRWSEMRTGDDGVPRMHIDPTKAIGIEVKSKWGYGAKAVMQGNKSSTYEHGFPQIEHLMQTALYLHTRKAFEEYHDVEIPYFVICYISRDNGLHKSFRIELSDGYDGRIIVKDMNGNEIKPKVEKSLDWGVQAQTIELTIDMMRERYYQQLENLKKDTPPPREFDLRYSDEKAERLFNAGELSKTKYNEHGKKPLAEIGDWNCSYCDWKGVCYPQGIFTIPVEDGKLTIDEALANYSVGE
;
A
#
# COMPACT_ATOMS: atom_id res chain seq x y z
N MET A 1 29.87 43.95 -30.26
CA MET A 1 30.06 42.58 -30.75
C MET A 1 28.97 41.74 -30.13
N ALA A 2 27.98 41.37 -30.93
CA ALA A 2 26.89 40.50 -30.53
C ALA A 2 27.43 39.06 -30.46
N PHE A 3 27.10 38.35 -29.38
CA PHE A 3 27.25 36.90 -29.33
C PHE A 3 26.05 36.33 -30.08
N GLU A 4 26.28 35.85 -31.30
CA GLU A 4 25.29 35.10 -32.06
C GLU A 4 25.08 33.75 -31.38
N ASP A 5 23.84 33.53 -30.92
CA ASP A 5 23.32 32.21 -30.57
C ASP A 5 23.39 31.31 -31.81
N ASN A 6 24.35 30.39 -31.80
CA ASN A 6 24.48 29.35 -32.80
C ASN A 6 23.37 28.32 -32.55
N LYS A 7 22.14 28.63 -32.98
CA LYS A 7 21.05 27.64 -33.05
C LYS A 7 21.42 26.63 -34.13
N ASN A 8 21.88 25.47 -33.69
CA ASN A 8 22.13 24.32 -34.54
C ASN A 8 20.79 23.90 -35.18
N THR A 9 20.63 24.13 -36.48
CA THR A 9 19.40 23.91 -37.25
C THR A 9 19.19 22.45 -37.69
N ASP A 10 19.97 21.50 -37.15
CA ASP A 10 19.92 20.07 -37.51
C ASP A 10 18.98 19.23 -36.61
N ASP A 11 18.27 19.84 -35.64
CA ASP A 11 17.42 19.10 -34.69
C ASP A 11 16.00 18.80 -35.20
N GLU A 12 15.54 19.39 -36.31
CA GLU A 12 14.16 19.18 -36.81
C GLU A 12 13.92 17.83 -37.50
N THR A 13 14.95 16.98 -37.63
CA THR A 13 14.85 15.67 -38.32
C THR A 13 15.28 14.47 -37.48
N GLN A 14 15.55 14.64 -36.18
CA GLN A 14 15.93 13.53 -35.31
C GLN A 14 14.69 12.83 -34.74
N ALA A 15 14.73 11.50 -34.76
CA ALA A 15 13.71 10.70 -34.08
C ALA A 15 13.77 10.96 -32.57
N LEU A 16 12.61 11.13 -31.93
CA LEU A 16 12.52 11.23 -30.48
C LEU A 16 13.05 9.95 -29.81
N ASP A 17 13.69 10.09 -28.65
CA ASP A 17 14.05 8.93 -27.82
C ASP A 17 12.78 8.11 -27.52
N PRO A 18 12.76 6.80 -27.86
CA PRO A 18 11.63 5.93 -27.57
C PRO A 18 11.19 5.95 -26.10
N PHE A 19 12.11 6.15 -25.14
CA PHE A 19 11.74 6.27 -23.73
C PHE A 19 11.01 7.58 -23.41
N THR A 20 11.38 8.69 -24.07
CA THR A 20 10.63 9.95 -23.95
C THR A 20 9.22 9.79 -24.48
N VAL A 21 9.06 9.16 -25.65
CA VAL A 21 7.72 8.88 -26.23
C VAL A 21 6.87 8.00 -25.30
N ALA A 22 7.48 6.95 -24.71
CA ALA A 22 6.81 6.10 -23.74
C ALA A 22 6.42 6.86 -22.47
N LEU A 23 7.32 7.68 -21.92
CA LEU A 23 7.06 8.49 -20.73
C LEU A 23 5.93 9.48 -20.93
N ASP A 24 5.90 10.18 -22.06
CA ASP A 24 4.84 11.14 -22.36
C ASP A 24 3.48 10.44 -22.48
N THR A 25 3.46 9.24 -23.06
CA THR A 25 2.25 8.40 -23.10
C THR A 25 1.82 7.97 -21.69
N LEU A 26 2.76 7.53 -20.85
CA LEU A 26 2.47 7.12 -19.47
C LEU A 26 1.97 8.28 -18.60
N ARG A 27 2.55 9.48 -18.75
CA ARG A 27 2.11 10.71 -18.06
C ARG A 27 0.70 11.13 -18.46
N GLN A 28 0.30 10.87 -19.70
CA GLN A 28 -1.05 11.13 -20.21
C GLN A 28 -2.05 10.02 -19.84
N GLY A 29 -1.57 8.88 -19.35
CA GLY A 29 -2.40 7.77 -18.89
C GLY A 29 -3.40 8.23 -17.82
N LYS A 30 -4.68 7.89 -18.01
CA LYS A 30 -5.69 8.17 -16.99
C LYS A 30 -5.46 7.26 -15.78
N TYR A 31 -5.39 7.85 -14.58
CA TYR A 31 -5.52 7.08 -13.35
C TYR A 31 -6.88 6.36 -13.34
N ARG A 32 -6.92 5.10 -12.90
CA ARG A 32 -8.19 4.37 -12.71
C ARG A 32 -9.09 5.19 -11.78
N GLU A 33 -10.27 5.58 -12.27
CA GLU A 33 -11.23 6.38 -11.51
C GLU A 33 -12.10 5.46 -10.61
N SER A 34 -12.20 5.81 -9.34
CA SER A 34 -13.06 5.10 -8.38
C SER A 34 -14.54 5.30 -8.74
N LEU A 35 -15.37 4.26 -8.56
CA LEU A 35 -16.84 4.32 -8.76
C LEU A 35 -17.58 5.13 -7.67
N GLY A 36 -16.88 5.95 -6.90
CA GLY A 36 -17.41 6.69 -5.75
C GLY A 36 -17.19 5.96 -4.42
N GLY A 37 -17.62 6.60 -3.32
CA GLY A 37 -17.49 6.05 -1.96
C GLY A 37 -16.06 6.02 -1.42
N VAL A 38 -15.77 5.08 -0.52
CA VAL A 38 -14.44 4.79 0.01
C VAL A 38 -13.79 3.65 -0.78
N ASN A 39 -12.46 3.51 -0.71
CA ASN A 39 -11.71 2.53 -1.47
C ASN A 39 -10.73 1.73 -0.60
N PRO A 40 -10.49 0.43 -0.88
CA PRO A 40 -9.56 -0.42 -0.14
C PRO A 40 -8.14 0.13 -0.04
N THR A 41 -7.63 0.70 -1.13
CA THR A 41 -6.30 1.34 -1.17
C THR A 41 -6.19 2.62 -0.33
N GLY A 42 -7.32 3.16 0.13
CA GLY A 42 -7.42 4.28 1.05
C GLY A 42 -7.69 3.87 2.50
N ALA A 43 -7.65 2.57 2.82
CA ALA A 43 -7.88 2.08 4.17
C ALA A 43 -6.79 2.54 5.15
N SER A 44 -7.19 2.77 6.39
CA SER A 44 -6.32 2.92 7.54
C SER A 44 -6.97 2.28 8.76
N ALA A 45 -6.17 2.00 9.79
CA ALA A 45 -6.65 1.39 11.03
C ALA A 45 -5.75 1.79 12.22
N MET A 46 -6.33 1.79 13.41
CA MET A 46 -5.59 1.78 14.68
C MET A 46 -5.33 0.33 15.09
N MET A 47 -4.22 -0.22 14.62
CA MET A 47 -3.81 -1.61 14.82
C MET A 47 -3.12 -1.79 16.17
N ILE A 48 -3.16 -2.98 16.76
CA ILE A 48 -2.20 -3.37 17.81
C ILE A 48 -1.05 -4.13 17.15
N ASN A 49 0.17 -3.60 17.28
CA ASN A 49 1.36 -4.20 16.67
C ASN A 49 1.87 -5.43 17.45
N GLU A 50 2.97 -5.99 16.99
CA GLU A 50 3.60 -7.18 17.57
C GLU A 50 4.14 -6.97 18.98
N ARG A 51 4.22 -5.72 19.46
CA ARG A 51 4.63 -5.34 20.82
C ARG A 51 3.47 -5.07 21.76
N GLY A 52 2.23 -5.11 21.28
CA GLY A 52 1.06 -4.72 22.07
C GLY A 52 0.76 -3.22 22.05
N GLU A 53 1.40 -2.46 21.17
CA GLU A 53 1.23 -1.01 21.08
C GLU A 53 0.18 -0.66 20.03
N LYS A 54 -0.65 0.35 20.33
CA LYS A 54 -1.57 0.92 19.35
C LYS A 54 -0.81 1.79 18.36
N VAL A 55 -0.90 1.46 17.08
CA VAL A 55 -0.23 2.17 15.99
C VAL A 55 -1.21 2.49 14.86
N LEU A 56 -1.08 3.69 14.29
CA LEU A 56 -1.81 4.04 13.08
C LEU A 56 -1.11 3.44 11.87
N VAL A 57 -1.84 2.71 11.05
CA VAL A 57 -1.35 2.10 9.80
C VAL A 57 -2.24 2.48 8.63
N GLY A 58 -1.69 2.45 7.42
CA GLY A 58 -2.42 2.72 6.18
C GLY A 58 -2.41 4.18 5.73
N LYS A 59 -3.47 4.58 5.03
CA LYS A 59 -3.55 5.88 4.35
C LYS A 59 -3.91 7.01 5.31
N CYS A 60 -3.27 8.17 5.13
CA CYS A 60 -3.62 9.40 5.84
C CYS A 60 -5.02 9.90 5.44
N LEU A 61 -5.89 10.19 6.40
CA LEU A 61 -7.24 10.74 6.12
C LEU A 61 -7.17 12.08 5.41
N ARG A 62 -6.14 12.89 5.72
CA ARG A 62 -5.91 14.17 5.04
C ARG A 62 -5.59 13.98 3.56
N GLN A 63 -4.83 12.94 3.22
CA GLN A 63 -4.53 12.59 1.84
C GLN A 63 -5.81 12.13 1.10
N VAL A 64 -6.64 11.30 1.74
CA VAL A 64 -7.91 10.86 1.17
C VAL A 64 -8.85 12.05 0.97
N TRP A 65 -8.90 12.97 1.93
CA TRP A 65 -9.68 14.21 1.83
C TRP A 65 -9.25 15.05 0.63
N TYR A 66 -7.94 15.30 0.46
CA TYR A 66 -7.42 16.05 -0.70
C TYR A 66 -7.82 15.42 -2.03
N SER A 67 -7.68 14.09 -2.13
CA SER A 67 -8.08 13.34 -3.32
C SER A 67 -9.57 13.50 -3.63
N LYS A 68 -10.45 13.29 -2.64
CA LYS A 68 -11.91 13.32 -2.83
C LYS A 68 -12.45 14.74 -3.06
N LYS A 69 -11.82 15.76 -2.46
CA LYS A 69 -12.12 17.19 -2.71
C LYS A 69 -11.45 17.73 -3.97
N ARG A 70 -10.74 16.88 -4.74
CA ARG A 70 -10.05 17.22 -5.99
C ARG A 70 -9.06 18.37 -5.83
N VAL A 71 -8.39 18.44 -4.69
CA VAL A 71 -7.29 19.39 -4.47
C VAL A 71 -6.17 19.04 -5.46
N PRO A 72 -5.60 20.01 -6.19
CA PRO A 72 -4.51 19.73 -7.12
C PRO A 72 -3.33 19.05 -6.44
N ARG A 73 -2.76 18.05 -7.12
CA ARG A 73 -1.53 17.39 -6.66
C ARG A 73 -0.35 18.33 -6.88
N THR A 74 0.55 18.38 -5.91
CA THR A 74 1.78 19.19 -5.97
C THR A 74 3.03 18.36 -6.21
N ASN A 75 2.95 17.04 -5.97
CA ASN A 75 4.09 16.13 -6.04
C ASN A 75 3.69 14.86 -6.80
N PRO A 76 3.27 14.95 -8.07
CA PRO A 76 2.90 13.77 -8.84
C PRO A 76 4.09 12.81 -8.99
N ALA A 77 3.78 11.55 -9.27
CA ALA A 77 4.78 10.52 -9.55
C ALA A 77 5.71 10.92 -10.70
N GLY A 78 7.02 10.94 -10.44
CA GLY A 78 8.03 11.23 -11.46
C GLY A 78 8.20 10.08 -12.46
N ASP A 79 9.06 10.29 -13.47
CA ASP A 79 9.23 9.39 -14.61
C ASP A 79 9.60 7.95 -14.24
N ASN A 80 10.54 7.80 -13.30
CA ASN A 80 10.90 6.48 -12.78
C ASN A 80 9.70 5.77 -12.14
N SER A 81 8.84 6.50 -11.44
CA SER A 81 7.61 5.95 -10.84
C SER A 81 6.61 5.51 -11.91
N GLN A 82 6.52 6.21 -13.04
CA GLN A 82 5.64 5.80 -14.15
C GLN A 82 6.04 4.45 -14.73
N PHE A 83 7.34 4.22 -14.97
CA PHE A 83 7.83 2.91 -15.40
C PHE A 83 7.63 1.82 -14.33
N ILE A 84 7.79 2.17 -13.05
CA ILE A 84 7.50 1.26 -11.93
C ILE A 84 6.03 0.82 -11.96
N PHE A 85 5.08 1.73 -12.22
CA PHE A 85 3.66 1.38 -12.35
C PHE A 85 3.41 0.52 -13.57
N MET A 86 3.99 0.86 -14.73
CA MET A 86 3.89 0.05 -15.95
C MET A 86 4.36 -1.39 -15.70
N MET A 87 5.54 -1.59 -15.09
CA MET A 87 6.04 -2.93 -14.76
C MET A 87 5.14 -3.68 -13.77
N GLY A 88 4.47 -2.95 -12.87
CA GLY A 88 3.50 -3.55 -11.96
C GLY A 88 2.30 -4.11 -12.70
N ASN A 89 1.71 -3.31 -13.60
CA ASN A 89 0.56 -3.73 -14.41
C ASN A 89 0.92 -4.94 -15.30
N MET A 90 2.10 -4.92 -15.94
CA MET A 90 2.54 -6.05 -16.77
C MET A 90 2.76 -7.34 -15.97
N ALA A 91 3.19 -7.23 -14.71
CA ALA A 91 3.35 -8.41 -13.85
C ALA A 91 1.99 -9.03 -13.45
N GLU A 92 0.99 -8.19 -13.20
CA GLU A 92 -0.40 -8.61 -12.93
C GLU A 92 -1.01 -9.27 -14.18
N GLU A 93 -0.95 -8.60 -15.33
CA GLU A 93 -1.46 -9.11 -16.61
C GLU A 93 -0.80 -10.44 -17.00
N GLY A 94 0.51 -10.58 -16.77
CA GLY A 94 1.23 -11.82 -17.04
C GLY A 94 0.77 -13.00 -16.18
N LEU A 95 0.44 -12.77 -14.92
CA LEU A 95 -0.12 -13.80 -14.04
C LEU A 95 -1.56 -14.17 -14.42
N GLN A 96 -2.39 -13.16 -14.73
CA GLN A 96 -3.75 -13.37 -15.23
C GLN A 96 -3.74 -14.23 -16.51
N ASP A 97 -2.84 -13.93 -17.45
CA ASP A 97 -2.70 -14.73 -18.68
C ASP A 97 -2.24 -16.17 -18.40
N ALA A 98 -1.33 -16.38 -17.45
CA ALA A 98 -0.92 -17.71 -17.04
C ALA A 98 -2.09 -18.52 -16.43
N TRP A 99 -2.88 -17.93 -15.54
CA TRP A 99 -4.07 -18.57 -14.97
C TRP A 99 -5.15 -18.85 -16.02
N ARG A 100 -5.32 -17.94 -16.99
CA ARG A 100 -6.23 -18.12 -18.12
C ARG A 100 -5.83 -19.30 -18.98
N LYS A 101 -4.54 -19.39 -19.35
CA LYS A 101 -3.99 -20.51 -20.13
C LYS A 101 -4.09 -21.85 -19.39
N ALA A 102 -3.97 -21.82 -18.06
CA ALA A 102 -4.18 -23.00 -17.23
C ALA A 102 -5.67 -23.39 -17.08
N GLY A 103 -6.62 -22.55 -17.52
CA GLY A 103 -8.05 -22.81 -17.41
C GLY A 103 -8.62 -22.67 -16.00
N VAL A 104 -7.91 -21.93 -15.12
CA VAL A 104 -8.33 -21.73 -13.71
C VAL A 104 -8.83 -20.31 -13.44
N LEU A 105 -8.58 -19.35 -14.32
CA LEU A 105 -9.07 -17.98 -14.15
C LEU A 105 -10.60 -17.90 -14.35
N LEU A 106 -11.31 -17.31 -13.39
CA LEU A 106 -12.75 -17.08 -13.45
C LEU A 106 -13.10 -15.65 -13.84
N GLU A 107 -12.39 -14.71 -13.23
CA GLU A 107 -12.60 -13.29 -13.44
C GLU A 107 -11.28 -12.55 -13.18
N GLU A 108 -11.01 -11.53 -13.97
CA GLU A 108 -9.88 -10.61 -13.81
C GLU A 108 -10.42 -9.20 -13.60
N ASN A 109 -9.69 -8.39 -12.83
CA ASN A 109 -10.11 -7.01 -12.52
C ASN A 109 -11.57 -6.96 -12.00
N ALA A 110 -11.93 -7.90 -11.12
CA ALA A 110 -13.28 -8.12 -10.64
C ALA A 110 -13.75 -6.94 -9.79
N LYS A 111 -14.77 -6.22 -10.26
CA LYS A 111 -15.20 -4.96 -9.63
C LYS A 111 -16.09 -5.22 -8.45
N ILE A 112 -15.88 -4.44 -7.39
CA ILE A 112 -16.72 -4.48 -6.20
C ILE A 112 -17.30 -3.12 -5.86
N ARG A 113 -18.57 -3.13 -5.43
CA ARG A 113 -19.27 -2.01 -4.81
C ARG A 113 -20.25 -2.54 -3.77
N LYS A 114 -19.96 -2.36 -2.48
CA LYS A 114 -20.78 -2.88 -1.37
C LYS A 114 -20.81 -1.92 -0.19
N ASN A 115 -21.96 -1.84 0.50
CA ASN A 115 -22.04 -1.20 1.80
C ASN A 115 -21.38 -2.11 2.83
N ILE A 116 -20.34 -1.62 3.50
CA ILE A 116 -19.60 -2.33 4.54
C ILE A 116 -19.85 -1.75 5.93
N ALA A 117 -20.89 -0.95 6.11
CA ALA A 117 -21.32 -0.51 7.43
C ALA A 117 -21.57 -1.73 8.34
N LYS A 118 -21.30 -1.58 9.64
CA LYS A 118 -21.42 -2.69 10.61
C LYS A 118 -22.87 -3.17 10.72
N ASN A 119 -23.81 -2.23 10.78
CA ASN A 119 -25.25 -2.49 10.67
C ASN A 119 -25.82 -1.72 9.47
N PRO A 120 -25.83 -2.30 8.25
CA PRO A 120 -26.23 -1.61 7.03
C PRO A 120 -27.62 -0.97 7.05
N GLU A 121 -28.52 -1.48 7.89
CA GLU A 121 -29.90 -0.99 8.04
C GLU A 121 -30.04 0.24 8.95
N THR A 122 -29.03 0.50 9.80
CA THR A 122 -29.13 1.52 10.85
C THR A 122 -27.95 2.49 10.90
N ASP A 123 -26.77 2.06 10.47
CA ASP A 123 -25.57 2.88 10.47
C ASP A 123 -25.45 3.68 9.16
N ASP A 124 -24.67 4.76 9.19
CA ASP A 124 -24.34 5.52 7.99
C ASP A 124 -23.67 4.61 6.94
N GLU A 125 -24.06 4.78 5.68
CA GLU A 125 -23.58 3.93 4.59
C GLU A 125 -22.06 4.09 4.37
N ILE A 126 -21.32 2.98 4.41
CA ILE A 126 -19.92 2.93 3.96
C ILE A 126 -19.86 2.19 2.63
N MET A 127 -20.05 2.94 1.53
CA MET A 127 -19.90 2.35 0.19
C MET A 127 -18.43 2.14 -0.16
N LEU A 128 -17.96 0.90 -0.02
CA LEU A 128 -16.66 0.46 -0.49
C LEU A 128 -16.73 0.17 -1.98
N SER A 129 -15.79 0.72 -2.75
CA SER A 129 -15.55 0.35 -4.14
C SER A 129 -14.09 0.02 -4.40
N GLY A 130 -13.85 -1.07 -5.12
CA GLY A 130 -12.50 -1.51 -5.49
C GLY A 130 -12.51 -2.51 -6.64
N GLU A 131 -11.35 -3.11 -6.88
CA GLU A 131 -11.11 -4.04 -7.98
C GLU A 131 -10.16 -5.13 -7.48
N VAL A 132 -10.61 -6.38 -7.53
CA VAL A 132 -9.80 -7.56 -7.18
C VAL A 132 -9.06 -8.00 -8.43
N ASP A 133 -7.76 -8.23 -8.32
CA ASP A 133 -6.93 -8.51 -9.50
C ASP A 133 -7.36 -9.79 -10.22
N ALA A 134 -7.68 -10.87 -9.47
CA ALA A 134 -8.25 -12.08 -10.05
C ALA A 134 -9.06 -12.92 -9.07
N ILE A 135 -10.04 -13.66 -9.60
CA ILE A 135 -10.68 -14.80 -8.94
C ILE A 135 -10.27 -16.05 -9.71
N VAL A 136 -9.73 -17.06 -9.00
CA VAL A 136 -9.16 -18.26 -9.60
C VAL A 136 -9.79 -19.50 -8.97
N ARG A 137 -10.17 -20.49 -9.77
CA ARG A 137 -10.67 -21.79 -9.27
C ARG A 137 -9.62 -22.45 -8.39
N TRP A 138 -10.08 -23.10 -7.33
CA TRP A 138 -9.21 -23.91 -6.49
C TRP A 138 -8.64 -25.07 -7.31
N SER A 139 -7.33 -25.19 -7.34
CA SER A 139 -6.63 -26.23 -8.09
C SER A 139 -5.56 -26.91 -7.24
N GLU A 140 -5.48 -28.23 -7.35
CA GLU A 140 -4.49 -29.06 -6.66
C GLU A 140 -3.81 -29.99 -7.64
N MET A 141 -2.53 -30.29 -7.42
CA MET A 141 -1.88 -31.39 -8.12
C MET A 141 -2.27 -32.71 -7.46
N ARG A 142 -2.87 -33.62 -8.23
CA ARG A 142 -3.20 -34.98 -7.78
C ARG A 142 -2.49 -35.99 -8.68
N THR A 143 -1.84 -36.96 -8.06
CA THR A 143 -1.23 -38.08 -8.79
C THR A 143 -2.31 -39.11 -9.08
N GLY A 144 -2.53 -39.41 -10.36
CA GLY A 144 -3.47 -40.46 -10.76
C GLY A 144 -2.90 -41.86 -10.50
N ASP A 145 -3.74 -42.88 -10.73
CA ASP A 145 -3.36 -44.30 -10.59
C ASP A 145 -2.20 -44.69 -11.53
N ASP A 146 -1.99 -43.94 -12.60
CA ASP A 146 -0.88 -44.10 -13.55
C ASP A 146 0.43 -43.43 -13.10
N GLY A 147 0.46 -42.87 -11.89
CA GLY A 147 1.61 -42.16 -11.34
C GLY A 147 1.83 -40.77 -11.96
N VAL A 148 0.96 -40.30 -12.86
CA VAL A 148 1.12 -39.02 -13.54
C VAL A 148 0.39 -37.92 -12.75
N PRO A 149 1.09 -36.86 -12.31
CA PRO A 149 0.48 -35.74 -11.62
C PRO A 149 -0.33 -34.90 -12.62
N ARG A 150 -1.59 -34.64 -12.29
CA ARG A 150 -2.49 -33.79 -13.06
C ARG A 150 -3.10 -32.73 -12.16
N MET A 151 -3.35 -31.57 -12.74
CA MET A 151 -4.09 -30.52 -12.06
C MET A 151 -5.56 -30.92 -11.97
N HIS A 152 -6.08 -30.97 -10.75
CA HIS A 152 -7.47 -31.18 -10.46
C HIS A 152 -8.09 -29.85 -10.03
N ILE A 153 -9.16 -29.44 -10.69
CA ILE A 153 -9.87 -28.21 -10.42
C ILE A 153 -11.14 -28.56 -9.64
N ASP A 154 -11.34 -27.92 -8.49
CA ASP A 154 -12.58 -28.04 -7.73
C ASP A 154 -13.60 -27.03 -8.31
N PRO A 155 -14.74 -27.51 -8.88
CA PRO A 155 -15.73 -26.62 -9.46
C PRO A 155 -16.50 -25.80 -8.42
N THR A 156 -16.46 -26.20 -7.14
CA THR A 156 -17.22 -25.60 -6.03
C THR A 156 -16.42 -24.59 -5.24
N LYS A 157 -15.13 -24.42 -5.54
CA LYS A 157 -14.22 -23.56 -4.77
C LYS A 157 -13.40 -22.64 -5.65
N ALA A 158 -13.16 -21.45 -5.13
CA ALA A 158 -12.25 -20.48 -5.71
C ALA A 158 -11.42 -19.78 -4.64
N ILE A 159 -10.41 -19.04 -5.06
CA ILE A 159 -9.61 -18.15 -4.22
C ILE A 159 -9.55 -16.78 -4.88
N GLY A 160 -9.59 -15.73 -4.07
CA GLY A 160 -9.30 -14.38 -4.56
C GLY A 160 -7.81 -14.11 -4.57
N ILE A 161 -7.34 -13.29 -5.51
CA ILE A 161 -5.92 -12.97 -5.67
C ILE A 161 -5.72 -11.46 -5.65
N GLU A 162 -4.69 -11.03 -4.93
CA GLU A 162 -4.10 -9.70 -4.99
C GLU A 162 -2.63 -9.82 -5.43
N VAL A 163 -2.24 -9.18 -6.52
CA VAL A 163 -0.88 -9.18 -7.05
C VAL A 163 -0.15 -7.92 -6.61
N LYS A 164 1.07 -8.09 -6.09
CA LYS A 164 1.93 -6.98 -5.68
C LYS A 164 3.33 -7.13 -6.26
N SER A 165 3.72 -6.16 -7.08
CA SER A 165 5.10 -6.07 -7.55
C SER A 165 5.95 -5.22 -6.61
N LYS A 166 7.18 -5.67 -6.34
CA LYS A 166 8.17 -4.94 -5.55
C LYS A 166 9.51 -4.86 -6.27
N TRP A 167 10.36 -3.98 -5.77
CA TRP A 167 11.72 -3.81 -6.29
C TRP A 167 12.72 -3.70 -5.13
N GLY A 168 13.91 -4.26 -5.33
CA GLY A 168 15.07 -4.06 -4.47
C GLY A 168 14.98 -4.73 -3.10
N TYR A 169 15.77 -4.22 -2.15
CA TYR A 169 15.97 -4.83 -0.83
C TYR A 169 14.68 -5.02 -0.03
N GLY A 170 13.71 -4.11 -0.19
CA GLY A 170 12.41 -4.19 0.47
C GLY A 170 11.53 -5.35 -0.03
N ALA A 171 11.76 -5.88 -1.24
CA ALA A 171 11.08 -7.06 -1.75
C ALA A 171 11.51 -8.32 -0.98
N LYS A 172 12.82 -8.52 -0.82
CA LYS A 172 13.39 -9.66 -0.08
C LYS A 172 12.92 -9.69 1.38
N ALA A 173 12.91 -8.53 2.05
CA ALA A 173 12.44 -8.44 3.44
C ALA A 173 10.98 -8.87 3.61
N VAL A 174 10.09 -8.46 2.69
CA VAL A 174 8.67 -8.85 2.70
C VAL A 174 8.47 -10.33 2.35
N MET A 175 9.21 -10.85 1.36
CA MET A 175 8.99 -12.19 0.81
C MET A 175 9.69 -13.31 1.58
N GLN A 176 10.87 -13.03 2.14
CA GLN A 176 11.76 -14.04 2.75
C GLN A 176 12.13 -13.70 4.19
N GLY A 177 11.83 -12.50 4.68
CA GLY A 177 12.38 -12.01 5.93
C GLY A 177 13.91 -11.78 5.83
N ASN A 178 14.51 -11.46 6.96
CA ASN A 178 15.96 -11.42 7.17
C ASN A 178 16.25 -11.58 8.67
N LYS A 179 17.53 -11.55 9.08
CA LYS A 179 17.92 -11.70 10.49
C LYS A 179 17.22 -10.70 11.40
N SER A 180 17.10 -9.44 10.97
CA SER A 180 16.43 -8.37 11.72
C SER A 180 14.90 -8.40 11.64
N SER A 181 14.30 -9.08 10.65
CA SER A 181 12.85 -9.12 10.46
C SER A 181 12.13 -9.78 11.63
N THR A 182 10.96 -9.25 11.97
CA THR A 182 10.01 -9.79 12.95
C THR A 182 9.54 -11.19 12.58
N TYR A 183 9.33 -11.44 11.29
CA TYR A 183 8.84 -12.72 10.77
C TYR A 183 9.95 -13.45 10.01
N GLU A 184 10.08 -14.76 10.26
CA GLU A 184 11.16 -15.58 9.70
C GLU A 184 11.03 -15.77 8.20
N HIS A 185 9.81 -15.94 7.70
CA HIS A 185 9.55 -16.27 6.30
C HIS A 185 8.79 -15.15 5.56
N GLY A 186 9.01 -13.91 6.00
CA GLY A 186 8.34 -12.74 5.46
C GLY A 186 6.94 -12.52 6.05
N PHE A 187 6.37 -11.36 5.74
CA PHE A 187 5.02 -10.95 6.14
C PHE A 187 4.53 -9.87 5.16
N PRO A 188 3.25 -9.89 4.73
CA PRO A 188 2.71 -8.91 3.81
C PRO A 188 2.81 -7.49 4.39
N GLN A 189 2.96 -6.49 3.53
CA GLN A 189 2.76 -5.11 3.95
C GLN A 189 1.33 -4.91 4.48
N ILE A 190 1.21 -4.12 5.55
CA ILE A 190 -0.07 -3.90 6.23
C ILE A 190 -1.09 -3.25 5.30
N GLU A 191 -0.67 -2.36 4.40
CA GLU A 191 -1.55 -1.74 3.40
C GLU A 191 -2.15 -2.77 2.45
N HIS A 192 -1.34 -3.74 2.00
CA HIS A 192 -1.80 -4.80 1.12
C HIS A 192 -2.69 -5.79 1.87
N LEU A 193 -2.38 -6.04 3.15
CA LEU A 193 -3.20 -6.87 4.03
C LEU A 193 -4.60 -6.26 4.23
N MET A 194 -4.68 -4.97 4.55
CA MET A 194 -5.96 -4.24 4.69
C MET A 194 -6.77 -4.26 3.40
N GLN A 195 -6.13 -3.98 2.26
CA GLN A 195 -6.79 -4.02 0.95
C GLN A 195 -7.39 -5.41 0.69
N THR A 196 -6.59 -6.46 0.85
CA THR A 196 -7.00 -7.85 0.59
C THR A 196 -8.09 -8.30 1.55
N ALA A 197 -8.01 -7.93 2.83
CA ALA A 197 -9.02 -8.27 3.82
C ALA A 197 -10.38 -7.61 3.53
N LEU A 198 -10.40 -6.38 3.00
CA LEU A 198 -11.64 -5.73 2.59
C LEU A 198 -12.28 -6.42 1.37
N TYR A 199 -11.48 -6.94 0.45
CA TYR A 199 -12.00 -7.78 -0.64
C TYR A 199 -12.55 -9.10 -0.13
N LEU A 200 -11.82 -9.76 0.77
CA LEU A 200 -12.27 -11.00 1.39
C LEU A 200 -13.56 -10.79 2.22
N HIS A 201 -13.69 -9.67 2.93
CA HIS A 201 -14.91 -9.30 3.66
C HIS A 201 -16.13 -9.20 2.73
N THR A 202 -15.93 -8.73 1.50
CA THR A 202 -17.01 -8.40 0.56
C THR A 202 -17.22 -9.48 -0.52
N ARG A 203 -16.50 -10.60 -0.43
CA ARG A 203 -16.43 -11.67 -1.44
C ARG A 203 -17.74 -12.38 -1.77
N LYS A 204 -18.77 -12.24 -0.94
CA LYS A 204 -20.08 -12.90 -1.12
C LYS A 204 -20.67 -12.65 -2.52
N ALA A 205 -20.43 -11.45 -3.07
CA ALA A 205 -20.84 -11.12 -4.44
C ALA A 205 -20.21 -12.03 -5.50
N PHE A 206 -18.93 -12.38 -5.33
CA PHE A 206 -18.21 -13.28 -6.24
C PHE A 206 -18.62 -14.73 -6.02
N GLU A 207 -18.80 -15.13 -4.76
CA GLU A 207 -19.28 -16.48 -4.39
C GLU A 207 -20.65 -16.76 -5.01
N GLU A 208 -21.60 -15.82 -4.92
CA GLU A 208 -22.94 -15.93 -5.51
C GLU A 208 -22.89 -15.91 -7.05
N TYR A 209 -22.05 -15.05 -7.65
CA TYR A 209 -21.98 -14.91 -9.10
C TYR A 209 -21.32 -16.14 -9.78
N HIS A 210 -20.28 -16.70 -9.17
CA HIS A 210 -19.50 -17.82 -9.72
C HIS A 210 -19.94 -19.19 -9.20
N ASP A 211 -20.93 -19.24 -8.30
CA ASP A 211 -21.44 -20.42 -7.59
C ASP A 211 -20.32 -21.22 -6.90
N VAL A 212 -19.53 -20.54 -6.06
CA VAL A 212 -18.39 -21.13 -5.35
C VAL A 212 -18.21 -20.60 -3.93
N GLU A 213 -17.53 -21.39 -3.10
CA GLU A 213 -16.96 -20.93 -1.83
C GLU A 213 -15.59 -20.28 -2.05
N ILE A 214 -15.36 -19.11 -1.44
CA ILE A 214 -14.06 -18.44 -1.41
C ILE A 214 -13.56 -18.37 0.05
N PRO A 215 -12.80 -19.36 0.53
CA PRO A 215 -12.41 -19.43 1.94
C PRO A 215 -11.29 -18.45 2.32
N TYR A 216 -10.48 -18.00 1.35
CA TYR A 216 -9.38 -17.08 1.59
C TYR A 216 -8.99 -16.32 0.32
N PHE A 217 -8.21 -15.26 0.51
CA PHE A 217 -7.52 -14.56 -0.57
C PHE A 217 -6.02 -14.81 -0.47
N VAL A 218 -5.29 -14.69 -1.58
CA VAL A 218 -3.84 -14.84 -1.63
C VAL A 218 -3.21 -13.54 -2.11
N ILE A 219 -2.25 -13.02 -1.34
CA ILE A 219 -1.38 -11.94 -1.81
C ILE A 219 -0.17 -12.57 -2.50
N CYS A 220 -0.07 -12.39 -3.81
CA CYS A 220 1.03 -12.85 -4.65
C CYS A 220 2.05 -11.73 -4.84
N TYR A 221 3.20 -11.83 -4.18
CA TYR A 221 4.31 -10.91 -4.35
C TYR A 221 5.27 -11.37 -5.44
N ILE A 222 5.72 -10.45 -6.30
CA ILE A 222 6.79 -10.67 -7.28
C ILE A 222 7.85 -9.55 -7.23
N SER A 223 9.13 -9.94 -7.26
CA SER A 223 10.27 -9.03 -7.30
C SER A 223 10.67 -8.78 -8.74
N ARG A 224 10.51 -7.54 -9.20
CA ARG A 224 10.71 -7.15 -10.61
C ARG A 224 12.16 -7.24 -11.07
N ASP A 225 13.11 -7.21 -10.15
CA ASP A 225 14.55 -7.22 -10.41
C ASP A 225 15.16 -8.62 -10.56
N ASN A 226 14.52 -9.65 -9.99
CA ASN A 226 15.13 -10.99 -9.91
C ASN A 226 14.14 -12.16 -9.97
N GLY A 227 12.83 -11.92 -10.13
CA GLY A 227 11.82 -12.97 -10.25
C GLY A 227 11.49 -13.73 -8.95
N LEU A 228 12.05 -13.31 -7.82
CA LEU A 228 11.67 -13.84 -6.51
C LEU A 228 10.17 -13.62 -6.29
N HIS A 229 9.47 -14.65 -5.81
CA HIS A 229 8.05 -14.57 -5.54
C HIS A 229 7.70 -15.24 -4.21
N LYS A 230 6.60 -14.80 -3.61
CA LYS A 230 6.05 -15.35 -2.35
C LYS A 230 4.55 -15.11 -2.31
N SER A 231 3.83 -16.08 -1.76
CA SER A 231 2.40 -15.98 -1.53
C SER A 231 2.07 -16.03 -0.05
N PHE A 232 1.06 -15.26 0.36
CA PHE A 232 0.49 -15.26 1.71
C PHE A 232 -1.01 -15.48 1.62
N ARG A 233 -1.52 -16.42 2.42
CA ARG A 233 -2.95 -16.70 2.55
C ARG A 233 -3.56 -15.78 3.59
N ILE A 234 -4.63 -15.09 3.25
CA ILE A 234 -5.34 -14.15 4.11
C ILE A 234 -6.72 -14.71 4.42
N GLU A 235 -7.04 -14.80 5.71
CA GLU A 235 -8.33 -15.26 6.23
C GLU A 235 -8.95 -14.25 7.19
N LEU A 236 -10.25 -14.39 7.42
CA LEU A 236 -11.00 -13.67 8.45
C LEU A 236 -11.46 -14.66 9.53
N SER A 237 -11.31 -14.30 10.80
CA SER A 237 -11.57 -15.20 11.92
C SER A 237 -13.04 -15.60 12.08
N ASP A 238 -13.97 -14.79 11.58
CA ASP A 238 -15.42 -15.00 11.70
C ASP A 238 -16.07 -15.10 10.31
N GLY A 239 -15.43 -15.85 9.40
CA GLY A 239 -15.92 -16.10 8.05
C GLY A 239 -15.83 -14.87 7.14
N TYR A 240 -16.74 -13.91 7.31
CA TYR A 240 -16.75 -12.65 6.56
C TYR A 240 -16.22 -11.47 7.38
N ASP A 241 -15.96 -11.61 8.67
CA ASP A 241 -15.55 -10.50 9.53
C ASP A 241 -14.50 -10.93 10.57
N GLY A 242 -14.19 -10.03 11.50
CA GLY A 242 -13.32 -10.28 12.63
C GLY A 242 -11.87 -9.94 12.33
N ARG A 243 -10.97 -10.69 12.97
CA ARG A 243 -9.53 -10.51 12.90
C ARG A 243 -9.02 -11.01 11.56
N ILE A 244 -8.10 -10.24 10.98
CA ILE A 244 -7.37 -10.62 9.78
C ILE A 244 -6.24 -11.56 10.19
N ILE A 245 -6.21 -12.75 9.58
CA ILE A 245 -5.24 -13.80 9.87
C ILE A 245 -4.35 -13.97 8.64
N VAL A 246 -3.03 -13.99 8.87
CA VAL A 246 -2.03 -14.22 7.82
C VAL A 246 -1.45 -15.62 7.98
N LYS A 247 -1.51 -16.43 6.93
CA LYS A 247 -1.02 -17.79 6.87
C LYS A 247 -0.01 -17.98 5.75
N ASP A 248 0.86 -18.97 5.93
CA ASP A 248 1.60 -19.53 4.80
C ASP A 248 0.66 -20.33 3.87
N MET A 249 1.17 -20.78 2.72
CA MET A 249 0.38 -21.59 1.79
C MET A 249 0.07 -23.00 2.30
N ASN A 250 0.72 -23.44 3.40
CA ASN A 250 0.42 -24.70 4.08
C ASN A 250 -0.69 -24.55 5.13
N GLY A 251 -1.20 -23.33 5.34
CA GLY A 251 -2.28 -23.03 6.27
C GLY A 251 -1.83 -22.72 7.71
N ASN A 252 -0.52 -22.58 7.97
CA ASN A 252 0.00 -22.22 9.29
C ASN A 252 -0.06 -20.70 9.48
N GLU A 253 -0.60 -20.23 10.60
CA GLU A 253 -0.56 -18.81 10.95
C GLU A 253 0.89 -18.35 11.15
N ILE A 254 1.25 -17.26 10.47
CA ILE A 254 2.57 -16.67 10.55
C ILE A 254 2.69 -15.93 11.88
N LYS A 255 3.69 -16.31 12.67
CA LYS A 255 3.95 -15.74 14.00
C LYS A 255 5.27 -14.97 14.03
N PRO A 256 5.39 -13.94 14.87
CA PRO A 256 6.68 -13.32 15.14
C PRO A 256 7.69 -14.34 15.67
N LYS A 257 8.96 -14.08 15.37
CA LYS A 257 10.10 -14.81 15.96
C LYS A 257 10.10 -14.67 17.49
N VAL A 258 10.35 -15.78 18.18
CA VAL A 258 10.38 -15.81 19.66
C VAL A 258 11.50 -14.92 20.21
N GLU A 259 12.61 -14.79 19.48
CA GLU A 259 13.75 -13.94 19.84
C GLU A 259 13.37 -12.46 19.92
N LYS A 260 12.31 -12.03 19.21
CA LYS A 260 11.82 -10.65 19.31
C LYS A 260 11.28 -10.31 20.69
N SER A 261 10.76 -11.29 21.42
CA SER A 261 10.33 -11.04 22.80
C SER A 261 11.51 -10.64 23.69
N LEU A 262 12.67 -11.25 23.47
CA LEU A 262 13.91 -10.93 24.20
C LEU A 262 14.46 -9.57 23.75
N ASP A 263 14.51 -9.32 22.44
CA ASP A 263 14.99 -8.05 21.88
C ASP A 263 14.18 -6.84 22.39
N TRP A 264 12.86 -7.00 22.55
CA TRP A 264 11.95 -5.90 22.90
C TRP A 264 11.62 -5.84 24.39
N GLY A 265 11.96 -6.86 25.18
CA GLY A 265 11.59 -6.93 26.60
C GLY A 265 10.08 -7.06 26.85
N VAL A 266 9.30 -7.42 25.83
CA VAL A 266 7.84 -7.64 25.88
C VAL A 266 7.50 -8.90 25.13
N GLN A 267 6.43 -9.61 25.51
CA GLN A 267 6.03 -10.80 24.78
C GLN A 267 5.55 -10.45 23.38
N ALA A 268 6.30 -10.86 22.35
CA ALA A 268 5.90 -10.67 20.97
C ALA A 268 4.60 -11.43 20.66
N GLN A 269 3.69 -10.77 19.97
CA GLN A 269 2.38 -11.30 19.58
C GLN A 269 2.10 -11.07 18.10
N THR A 270 1.16 -11.81 17.55
CA THR A 270 0.66 -11.52 16.20
C THR A 270 -0.15 -10.22 16.22
N ILE A 271 -0.07 -9.44 15.13
CA ILE A 271 -0.82 -8.19 15.03
C ILE A 271 -2.32 -8.37 15.27
N GLU A 272 -2.96 -7.37 15.86
CA GLU A 272 -4.41 -7.30 15.96
C GLU A 272 -4.93 -6.23 15.01
N LEU A 273 -5.57 -6.69 13.93
CA LEU A 273 -6.17 -5.86 12.90
C LEU A 273 -7.50 -6.49 12.49
N THR A 274 -8.57 -5.70 12.47
CA THR A 274 -9.93 -6.18 12.18
C THR A 274 -10.60 -5.32 11.11
N ILE A 275 -11.67 -5.84 10.50
CA ILE A 275 -12.51 -5.04 9.58
C ILE A 275 -13.14 -3.86 10.32
N ASP A 276 -13.58 -4.04 11.57
CA ASP A 276 -14.15 -2.97 12.40
C ASP A 276 -13.18 -1.80 12.61
N MET A 277 -11.90 -2.07 12.87
CA MET A 277 -10.89 -1.01 12.99
C MET A 277 -10.76 -0.17 11.72
N MET A 278 -10.98 -0.77 10.53
CA MET A 278 -11.00 -0.04 9.26
C MET A 278 -12.31 0.71 9.05
N ARG A 279 -13.46 0.13 9.44
CA ARG A 279 -14.78 0.80 9.38
C ARG A 279 -14.80 2.07 10.22
N GLU A 280 -14.27 2.03 11.44
CA GLU A 280 -14.15 3.20 12.32
C GLU A 280 -13.43 4.36 11.62
N ARG A 281 -12.37 4.04 10.88
CA ARG A 281 -11.59 5.02 10.13
C ARG A 281 -12.32 5.53 8.89
N TYR A 282 -13.10 4.68 8.22
CA TYR A 282 -13.97 5.13 7.15
C TYR A 282 -15.07 6.07 7.64
N TYR A 283 -15.71 5.81 8.78
CA TYR A 283 -16.66 6.74 9.37
C TYR A 283 -16.01 8.11 9.66
N GLN A 284 -14.82 8.11 10.27
CA GLN A 284 -14.06 9.35 10.46
C GLN A 284 -13.77 10.07 9.14
N GLN A 285 -13.44 9.33 8.09
CA GLN A 285 -13.21 9.90 6.77
C GLN A 285 -14.48 10.54 6.19
N LEU A 286 -15.63 9.86 6.28
CA LEU A 286 -16.92 10.36 5.81
C LEU A 286 -17.29 11.66 6.53
N GLU A 287 -17.10 11.73 7.85
CA GLU A 287 -17.29 12.96 8.63
C GLU A 287 -16.35 14.09 8.20
N ASN A 288 -15.07 13.77 7.94
CA ASN A 288 -14.12 14.75 7.47
C ASN A 288 -14.47 15.30 6.08
N LEU A 289 -15.07 14.48 5.20
CA LEU A 289 -15.51 14.92 3.87
C LEU A 289 -16.70 15.89 3.91
N LYS A 290 -17.50 15.87 4.99
CA LYS A 290 -18.57 16.85 5.23
C LYS A 290 -18.02 18.25 5.51
N LYS A 291 -16.74 18.36 5.90
CA LYS A 291 -16.05 19.63 6.21
C LYS A 291 -15.31 20.20 4.99
N ASP A 292 -15.17 21.51 4.95
CA ASP A 292 -14.39 22.23 3.92
C ASP A 292 -12.92 22.43 4.31
N THR A 293 -12.57 22.13 5.55
CA THR A 293 -11.19 22.12 6.02
C THR A 293 -10.63 20.69 6.05
N PRO A 294 -9.37 20.50 5.63
CA PRO A 294 -8.73 19.20 5.69
C PRO A 294 -8.51 18.74 7.15
N PRO A 295 -8.64 17.44 7.46
CA PRO A 295 -8.43 16.92 8.81
C PRO A 295 -6.97 17.06 9.25
N PRO A 296 -6.66 16.98 10.56
CA PRO A 296 -5.29 17.10 11.08
C PRO A 296 -4.29 16.14 10.41
N ARG A 297 -3.01 16.50 10.46
CA ARG A 297 -1.93 15.64 9.96
C ARG A 297 -1.75 14.47 10.92
N GLU A 298 -1.70 13.25 10.38
CA GLU A 298 -1.58 12.01 11.16
C GLU A 298 -0.16 11.42 11.13
N PHE A 299 0.64 11.92 10.18
CA PHE A 299 2.01 11.50 9.92
C PHE A 299 2.89 12.73 9.82
N ASP A 300 4.16 12.57 10.18
CA ASP A 300 5.12 13.66 10.23
C ASP A 300 6.01 13.66 9.00
N LEU A 301 6.17 14.82 8.36
CA LEU A 301 7.19 14.98 7.31
C LEU A 301 8.62 14.89 7.89
N ARG A 302 8.80 15.36 9.12
CA ARG A 302 10.03 15.23 9.90
C ARG A 302 9.66 14.98 11.35
N TYR A 303 10.27 13.98 11.97
CA TYR A 303 10.07 13.69 13.38
C TYR A 303 10.65 14.80 14.26
N SER A 304 9.99 15.08 15.39
CA SER A 304 10.62 15.81 16.48
C SER A 304 11.82 15.03 17.03
N ASP A 305 12.75 15.72 17.70
CA ASP A 305 13.92 15.08 18.31
C ASP A 305 13.50 13.96 19.28
N GLU A 306 12.49 14.23 20.13
CA GLU A 306 11.92 13.26 21.07
C GLU A 306 11.33 12.03 20.35
N LYS A 307 10.58 12.23 19.26
CA LYS A 307 10.00 11.12 18.50
C LYS A 307 11.08 10.33 17.77
N ALA A 308 12.08 11.00 17.18
CA ALA A 308 13.20 10.35 16.51
C ALA A 308 14.03 9.50 17.47
N GLU A 309 14.34 10.03 18.67
CA GLU A 309 15.04 9.30 19.72
C GLU A 309 14.23 8.09 20.20
N ARG A 310 12.93 8.27 20.46
CA ARG A 310 12.03 7.17 20.85
C ARG A 310 12.00 6.06 19.79
N LEU A 311 11.83 6.42 18.51
CA LEU A 311 11.81 5.45 17.41
C LEU A 311 13.17 4.76 17.22
N PHE A 312 14.28 5.47 17.42
CA PHE A 312 15.61 4.88 17.35
C PHE A 312 15.85 3.88 18.48
N ASN A 313 15.50 4.25 19.72
CA ASN A 313 15.60 3.37 20.89
C ASN A 313 14.68 2.14 20.76
N ALA A 314 13.52 2.32 20.13
CA ALA A 314 12.62 1.24 19.77
C ALA A 314 13.10 0.40 18.56
N GLY A 315 14.20 0.78 17.89
CA GLY A 315 14.70 0.08 16.70
C GLY A 315 13.83 0.22 15.44
N GLU A 316 12.89 1.17 15.43
CA GLU A 316 11.99 1.48 14.32
C GLU A 316 12.59 2.52 13.37
N LEU A 317 13.52 3.35 13.87
CA LEU A 317 14.33 4.24 13.06
C LEU A 317 15.75 3.68 12.92
N SER A 318 16.24 3.51 11.69
CA SER A 318 17.60 3.00 11.48
C SER A 318 18.67 3.97 11.99
N LYS A 319 19.82 3.45 12.44
CA LYS A 319 20.98 4.27 12.87
C LYS A 319 21.39 5.30 11.82
N THR A 320 21.38 4.93 10.53
CA THR A 320 21.70 5.84 9.43
C THR A 320 20.71 7.00 9.36
N LYS A 321 19.40 6.72 9.45
CA LYS A 321 18.36 7.74 9.41
C LYS A 321 18.35 8.62 10.65
N TYR A 322 18.58 8.06 11.84
CA TYR A 322 18.71 8.83 13.07
C TYR A 322 19.93 9.78 13.03
N ASN A 323 21.08 9.29 12.58
CA ASN A 323 22.26 10.13 12.41
C ASN A 323 22.05 11.23 11.35
N GLU A 324 21.33 10.91 10.26
CA GLU A 324 20.96 11.88 9.24
C GLU A 324 20.02 12.95 9.79
N HIS A 325 19.04 12.58 10.60
CA HIS A 325 18.13 13.51 11.27
C HIS A 325 18.90 14.53 12.11
N GLY A 326 19.86 14.09 12.93
CA GLY A 326 20.68 14.99 13.75
C GLY A 326 21.68 15.85 12.97
N LYS A 327 22.29 15.32 11.89
CA LYS A 327 23.31 16.02 11.11
C LYS A 327 22.77 16.94 10.02
N LYS A 328 21.57 16.66 9.52
CA LYS A 328 20.89 17.41 8.46
C LYS A 328 19.56 17.94 8.99
N PRO A 329 19.55 19.12 9.63
CA PRO A 329 18.34 19.72 10.18
C PRO A 329 17.23 19.89 9.14
N LEU A 330 17.58 20.08 7.87
CA LEU A 330 16.65 20.27 6.76
C LEU A 330 16.14 18.97 6.12
N ALA A 331 16.66 17.81 6.50
CA ALA A 331 16.25 16.54 5.89
C ALA A 331 14.83 16.15 6.32
N GLU A 332 14.02 15.66 5.38
CA GLU A 332 12.67 15.12 5.61
C GLU A 332 12.73 13.71 6.23
N ILE A 333 13.30 13.59 7.44
CA ILE A 333 13.36 12.31 8.17
C ILE A 333 12.09 12.17 9.01
N GLY A 334 11.04 11.68 8.36
CA GLY A 334 9.74 11.42 8.96
C GLY A 334 9.08 10.16 8.41
N ASP A 335 7.76 10.12 8.49
CA ASP A 335 6.95 9.01 8.00
C ASP A 335 6.97 8.94 6.48
N TRP A 336 7.15 7.73 5.94
CA TRP A 336 7.16 7.49 4.50
C TRP A 336 5.83 7.91 3.85
N ASN A 337 4.72 7.87 4.60
CA ASN A 337 3.40 8.33 4.18
C ASN A 337 3.44 9.80 3.71
N CYS A 338 4.24 10.65 4.36
CA CYS A 338 4.44 12.05 3.98
C CYS A 338 5.47 12.20 2.85
N SER A 339 6.53 11.39 2.87
CA SER A 339 7.60 11.42 1.86
C SER A 339 7.08 11.14 0.44
N TYR A 340 6.12 10.22 0.30
CA TYR A 340 5.54 9.82 -0.99
C TYR A 340 4.11 10.36 -1.20
N CYS A 341 3.72 11.41 -0.48
CA CYS A 341 2.39 11.99 -0.64
C CYS A 341 2.33 12.95 -1.84
N ASP A 342 1.42 12.68 -2.78
CA ASP A 342 1.16 13.56 -3.94
C ASP A 342 0.74 15.01 -3.57
N TRP A 343 0.33 15.22 -2.32
CA TRP A 343 -0.08 16.52 -1.78
C TRP A 343 0.90 17.06 -0.72
N LYS A 344 2.15 16.58 -0.70
CA LYS A 344 3.16 17.03 0.27
C LYS A 344 3.29 18.55 0.28
N GLY A 345 3.43 19.20 -0.87
CA GLY A 345 3.54 20.66 -1.00
C GLY A 345 2.29 21.42 -0.55
N VAL A 346 1.09 20.87 -0.73
CA VAL A 346 -0.15 21.47 -0.18
C VAL A 346 -0.21 21.29 1.34
N CYS A 347 0.20 20.12 1.83
CA CYS A 347 0.15 19.78 3.24
C CYS A 347 1.26 20.47 4.05
N TYR A 348 2.42 20.71 3.43
CA TYR A 348 3.61 21.29 4.02
C TYR A 348 4.19 22.36 3.08
N PRO A 349 3.50 23.52 2.92
CA PRO A 349 3.90 24.56 1.97
C PRO A 349 5.25 25.21 2.29
N GLN A 350 5.72 25.14 3.55
CA GLN A 350 7.07 25.57 3.96
C GLN A 350 7.98 24.37 4.28
N GLY A 351 7.70 23.20 3.69
CA GLY A 351 8.42 21.96 3.98
C GLY A 351 8.37 21.62 5.47
N ILE A 352 9.52 21.23 6.04
CA ILE A 352 9.63 20.88 7.46
C ILE A 352 9.33 22.03 8.42
N PHE A 353 9.35 23.29 7.95
CA PHE A 353 9.08 24.47 8.77
C PHE A 353 7.60 24.83 8.86
N THR A 354 6.72 24.12 8.12
CA THR A 354 5.28 24.39 8.14
C THR A 354 4.71 24.38 9.56
N ILE A 355 5.08 23.39 10.40
CA ILE A 355 4.57 23.30 11.78
C ILE A 355 5.11 24.46 12.64
N PRO A 356 6.42 24.76 12.68
CA PRO A 356 6.93 25.96 13.35
C PRO A 356 6.26 27.27 12.93
N VAL A 357 5.92 27.44 11.64
CA VAL A 357 5.20 28.61 11.15
C VAL A 357 3.75 28.64 11.66
N GLU A 358 3.05 27.50 11.60
CA GLU A 358 1.70 27.36 12.14
C GLU A 358 1.64 27.61 13.67
N ASP A 359 2.70 27.24 14.39
CA ASP A 359 2.87 27.48 15.83
C ASP A 359 3.30 28.93 16.17
N GLY A 360 3.57 29.77 15.16
CA GLY A 360 4.07 31.14 15.35
C GLY A 360 5.52 31.23 15.86
N LYS A 361 6.30 30.15 15.77
CA LYS A 361 7.73 30.12 16.14
C LYS A 361 8.63 30.70 15.04
N LEU A 362 8.14 30.69 13.80
CA LEU A 362 8.80 31.28 12.62
C LEU A 362 7.77 32.05 11.79
N THR A 363 8.23 33.11 11.14
CA THR A 363 7.51 33.74 10.02
C THR A 363 7.74 32.94 8.73
N ILE A 364 6.89 33.17 7.72
CA ILE A 364 7.05 32.56 6.40
C ILE A 364 8.40 32.96 5.78
N ASP A 365 8.79 34.23 5.91
CA ASP A 365 10.05 34.74 5.35
C ASP A 365 11.27 34.08 6.00
N GLU A 366 11.24 33.88 7.33
CA GLU A 366 12.29 33.14 8.05
C GLU A 366 12.35 31.68 7.61
N ALA A 367 11.21 31.03 7.40
CA ALA A 367 11.16 29.66 6.90
C ALA A 367 11.75 29.54 5.48
N LEU A 368 11.40 30.46 4.58
CA LEU A 368 11.91 30.50 3.20
C LEU A 368 13.40 30.81 3.14
N ALA A 369 13.89 31.75 3.97
CA ALA A 369 15.31 32.05 4.08
C ALA A 369 16.12 30.82 4.52
N ASN A 370 15.61 30.05 5.49
CA ASN A 370 16.25 28.82 5.94
C ASN A 370 16.18 27.68 4.92
N TYR A 371 15.14 27.64 4.07
CA TYR A 371 15.01 26.63 3.01
C TYR A 371 15.99 26.89 1.85
N SER A 372 16.18 28.16 1.48
CA SER A 372 16.99 28.59 0.33
C SER A 372 18.51 28.44 0.52
N VAL A 373 18.97 28.25 1.76
CA VAL A 373 20.39 28.06 2.09
C VAL A 373 20.80 26.58 2.00
N GLY A 374 19.85 25.68 1.76
CA GLY A 374 20.02 24.22 1.81
C GLY A 374 19.93 23.46 0.48
N GLU A 375 19.72 24.14 -0.65
CA GLU A 375 19.77 23.53 -2.00
C GLU A 375 21.18 23.57 -2.61
#